data_AF-A0A9E2F070-F1
#
_entry.id   AF-A0A9E2F070-F1
#
_cell.length_a   1.000
_cell.length_b   1.000
_cell.length_c   1.000
_cell.angle_alpha   90.00
_cell.angle_beta   90.00
_cell.angle_gamma   90.00
#
_symmetry.space_group_name_H-M   'P 1'
#
loop_
_entity.id
_entity.type
_entity.pdbx_description
1 polymer ?
#
loop_
_entity_poly.entity_id
_entity_poly.type
_entity_poly.pdbx_seq_one_letter_code
_entity_poly.pdbx_strand_id
1 'polypeptide(L)'
;TENLEGIYDAMQEKIWSCAQCYTCAARCPFGNSPGGLVMLMRETAIKHGMESAKNVLRPFSRVMLKLISTGNQLSPDMITPDGFADWGPNVAKVDAPLELLRKAIPMPTLHTTKTAWEVNLKTSVELYTIWEETGVLDSLETIDENLFDVIQDIMDEKRDDYEDWLDEQDND
;
A
#
# COMPACT_ATOMS: atom_id res chain seq x y z
N THR A 1 27.38 -24.67 14.90
CA THR A 1 26.03 -24.57 15.49
C THR A 1 25.35 -23.36 14.91
N GLU A 2 24.10 -23.47 14.50
CA GLU A 2 23.34 -22.35 13.93
C GLU A 2 22.93 -21.37 15.04
N ASN A 3 23.10 -20.06 14.81
CA ASN A 3 22.77 -19.01 15.78
C ASN A 3 21.29 -18.60 15.67
N LEU A 4 20.39 -19.47 16.12
CA LEU A 4 18.94 -19.25 16.05
C LEU A 4 18.49 -18.04 16.87
N GLU A 5 19.07 -17.84 18.05
CA GLU A 5 18.74 -16.72 18.94
C GLU A 5 19.05 -15.37 18.28
N GLY A 6 20.21 -15.27 17.62
CA GLY A 6 20.59 -14.05 16.89
C GLY A 6 19.68 -13.75 15.70
N ILE A 7 19.15 -14.77 15.02
CA ILE A 7 18.17 -14.60 13.95
C ILE A 7 16.85 -14.10 14.52
N TYR A 8 16.37 -14.72 15.60
CA TYR A 8 15.12 -14.33 16.24
C TYR A 8 15.17 -12.88 16.74
N ASP A 9 16.26 -12.48 17.41
CA ASP A 9 16.50 -11.10 17.83
C ASP A 9 16.49 -10.12 16.64
N ALA A 10 17.15 -10.49 15.53
CA ALA A 10 17.12 -9.67 14.33
C ALA A 10 15.71 -9.47 13.76
N MET A 11 14.85 -10.50 13.81
CA MET A 11 13.46 -10.45 13.36
C MET A 11 12.54 -9.59 14.24
N GLN A 12 12.93 -9.29 15.48
CA GLN A 12 12.12 -8.44 16.37
C GLN A 12 12.28 -6.93 16.05
N GLU A 13 13.48 -6.48 15.66
CA GLU A 13 13.74 -5.04 15.51
C GLU A 13 14.61 -4.70 14.28
N LYS A 14 15.76 -5.38 14.14
CA LYS A 14 16.82 -4.99 13.17
C LYS A 14 16.37 -5.07 11.72
N ILE A 15 15.56 -6.07 11.37
CA ILE A 15 15.05 -6.19 10.00
C ILE A 15 14.18 -5.00 9.63
N TRP A 16 13.49 -4.37 10.58
CA TRP A 16 12.58 -3.22 10.33
C TRP A 16 13.33 -1.90 10.18
N SER A 17 14.57 -1.79 10.69
CA SER A 17 15.44 -0.63 10.48
C SER A 17 16.07 -0.57 9.09
N CYS A 18 15.99 -1.64 8.30
CA CYS A 18 16.51 -1.65 6.92
C CYS A 18 15.71 -0.68 6.03
N ALA A 19 16.39 0.36 5.52
CA ALA A 19 15.80 1.33 4.60
C ALA A 19 15.66 0.83 3.14
N GLN A 20 15.96 -0.44 2.87
CA GLN A 20 15.94 -1.03 1.52
C GLN A 20 16.76 -0.21 0.50
N CYS A 21 17.88 0.38 0.92
CA CYS A 21 18.74 1.17 0.02
C CYS A 21 19.60 0.32 -0.92
N TYR A 22 19.60 -1.01 -0.73
CA TYR A 22 20.36 -2.02 -1.49
C TYR A 22 21.87 -1.77 -1.65
N THR A 23 22.46 -0.87 -0.84
CA THR A 23 23.92 -0.63 -0.85
C THR A 23 24.70 -1.89 -0.47
N CYS A 24 24.13 -2.72 0.42
CA CYS A 24 24.70 -4.02 0.79
C CYS A 24 24.76 -5.00 -0.39
N ALA A 25 23.76 -5.02 -1.26
CA ALA A 25 23.74 -5.88 -2.45
C ALA A 25 24.74 -5.37 -3.49
N ALA A 26 24.75 -4.06 -3.76
CA ALA A 26 25.67 -3.45 -4.73
C ALA A 26 27.16 -3.61 -4.38
N ARG A 27 27.49 -3.72 -3.09
CA ARG A 27 28.87 -3.85 -2.59
C ARG A 27 29.29 -5.27 -2.24
N CYS A 28 28.40 -6.26 -2.33
CA CYS A 28 28.73 -7.60 -1.87
C CYS A 28 29.74 -8.27 -2.82
N PRO A 29 30.96 -8.61 -2.36
CA PRO A 29 31.96 -9.26 -3.22
C PRO A 29 31.60 -10.70 -3.59
N PHE A 30 30.60 -11.27 -2.91
CA PHE A 30 30.14 -12.65 -3.11
C PHE A 30 28.84 -12.74 -3.93
N GLY A 31 28.30 -11.61 -4.39
CA GLY A 31 27.04 -11.59 -5.15
C GLY A 31 25.79 -11.86 -4.32
N ASN A 32 25.88 -11.83 -2.98
CA ASN A 32 24.71 -11.96 -2.12
C ASN A 32 23.87 -10.67 -2.11
N SER A 33 22.58 -10.81 -1.78
CA SER A 33 21.69 -9.67 -1.52
C SER A 33 21.21 -9.68 -0.06
N PRO A 34 21.99 -9.10 0.89
CA PRO A 34 21.53 -8.99 2.27
C PRO A 34 20.22 -8.19 2.40
N GLY A 35 20.04 -7.16 1.58
CA GLY A 35 18.78 -6.40 1.52
C GLY A 35 17.60 -7.28 1.07
N GLY A 36 17.82 -8.15 0.09
CA GLY A 36 16.82 -9.14 -0.33
C GLY A 36 16.52 -10.19 0.74
N LEU A 37 17.52 -10.67 1.47
CA LEU A 37 17.30 -11.58 2.60
C LEU A 37 16.44 -10.92 3.69
N VAL A 38 16.69 -9.64 4.00
CA VAL A 38 15.86 -8.89 4.95
C VAL A 38 14.40 -8.77 4.46
N MET A 39 14.17 -8.64 3.15
CA MET A 39 12.81 -8.64 2.59
C MET A 39 12.09 -9.97 2.85
N LEU A 40 12.75 -11.10 2.59
CA LEU A 40 12.19 -12.43 2.86
C LEU A 40 11.92 -12.63 4.36
N MET A 41 12.80 -12.14 5.22
CA MET A 41 12.60 -12.19 6.68
C MET A 41 11.38 -11.36 7.11
N ARG A 42 11.16 -10.18 6.52
CA ARG A 42 9.96 -9.36 6.79
C ARG A 42 8.68 -10.03 6.30
N GLU A 43 8.69 -10.59 5.09
CA GLU A 43 7.56 -11.34 4.55
C GLU A 43 7.22 -12.54 5.45
N THR A 44 8.24 -13.28 5.89
CA THR A 44 8.07 -14.40 6.84
C THR A 44 7.47 -13.90 8.16
N ALA A 45 7.96 -12.79 8.70
CA ALA A 45 7.43 -12.21 9.93
C ALA A 45 5.96 -11.80 9.79
N ILE A 46 5.56 -11.29 8.62
CA ILE A 46 4.18 -10.92 8.31
C ILE A 46 3.29 -12.16 8.23
N LYS A 47 3.68 -13.15 7.40
CA LYS A 47 2.91 -14.39 7.20
C LYS A 47 2.72 -15.20 8.47
N HIS A 48 3.66 -15.10 9.42
CA HIS A 48 3.56 -15.76 10.72
C HIS A 48 2.99 -14.87 11.83
N GLY A 49 2.50 -13.67 11.51
CA GLY A 49 1.84 -12.78 12.45
C GLY A 49 2.72 -12.37 13.63
N MET A 50 4.02 -12.20 13.41
CA MET A 50 4.96 -11.83 14.47
C MET A 50 4.57 -10.49 15.10
N GLU A 51 4.71 -10.40 16.42
CA GLU A 51 4.37 -9.19 17.18
C GLU A 51 5.17 -7.96 16.70
N SER A 52 6.43 -8.15 16.28
CA SER A 52 7.24 -7.07 15.67
C SER A 52 6.62 -6.54 14.38
N ALA A 53 6.08 -7.41 13.53
CA ALA A 53 5.40 -7.02 12.30
C ALA A 53 4.13 -6.22 12.62
N LYS A 54 3.29 -6.73 13.53
CA LYS A 54 2.04 -6.05 13.94
C LYS A 54 2.31 -4.65 14.51
N ASN A 55 3.33 -4.51 15.35
CA ASN A 55 3.66 -3.21 15.96
C ASN A 55 4.21 -2.20 14.95
N VAL A 56 5.09 -2.64 14.04
CA VAL A 56 5.67 -1.75 13.02
C VAL A 56 4.64 -1.36 11.96
N LEU A 57 3.73 -2.26 11.61
CA LEU A 57 2.74 -2.04 10.53
C LEU A 57 1.48 -1.30 10.99
N ARG A 58 1.14 -1.30 12.29
CA ARG A 58 -0.05 -0.62 12.84
C ARG A 58 -0.25 0.83 12.36
N PRO A 59 0.77 1.70 12.27
CA PRO A 59 0.58 3.07 11.79
C PRO A 59 0.20 3.16 10.30
N PHE A 60 0.45 2.09 9.53
CA PHE A 60 0.25 2.05 8.09
C PHE A 60 -1.13 1.51 7.67
N SER A 61 -2.00 1.10 8.59
CA SER A 61 -3.34 0.58 8.26
C SER A 61 -4.15 1.56 7.39
N ARG A 62 -4.08 2.86 7.69
CA ARG A 62 -4.76 3.91 6.88
C ARG A 62 -4.15 4.05 5.48
N VAL A 63 -2.83 3.86 5.36
CA VAL A 63 -2.11 3.89 4.08
C VAL A 63 -2.53 2.69 3.23
N MET A 64 -2.63 1.50 3.85
CA MET A 64 -3.09 0.29 3.17
C MET A 64 -4.54 0.42 2.69
N LEU A 65 -5.45 0.90 3.54
CA LEU A 65 -6.82 1.20 3.15
C LEU A 65 -6.88 2.13 1.94
N LYS A 66 -6.08 3.20 1.93
CA LYS A 66 -6.02 4.17 0.82
C LYS A 66 -5.41 3.57 -0.45
N LEU A 67 -4.36 2.78 -0.34
CA LEU A 67 -3.75 2.11 -1.49
C LEU A 67 -4.76 1.16 -2.14
N ILE A 68 -5.54 0.46 -1.32
CA ILE A 68 -6.52 -0.51 -1.78
C ILE A 68 -7.76 0.16 -2.39
N SER A 69 -8.30 1.17 -1.72
CA SER A 69 -9.52 1.86 -2.17
C SER A 69 -9.30 2.88 -3.29
N THR A 70 -8.15 3.56 -3.30
CA THR A 70 -7.91 4.74 -4.16
C THR A 70 -6.63 4.70 -4.97
N GLY A 71 -5.83 3.62 -4.83
CA GLY A 71 -4.62 3.39 -5.62
C GLY A 71 -3.40 4.22 -5.20
N ASN A 72 -3.54 5.09 -4.19
CA ASN A 72 -2.48 5.95 -3.72
C ASN A 72 -2.35 5.93 -2.20
N GLN A 73 -1.12 6.11 -1.73
CA GLN A 73 -0.84 6.30 -0.30
C GLN A 73 -1.30 7.69 0.18
N LEU A 74 -1.17 8.70 -0.67
CA LEU A 74 -1.53 10.09 -0.42
C LEU A 74 -2.15 10.68 -1.69
N SER A 75 -3.25 11.43 -1.56
CA SER A 75 -3.79 12.25 -2.64
C SER A 75 -3.44 13.73 -2.45
N PRO A 76 -3.30 14.49 -3.56
CA PRO A 76 -3.02 15.92 -3.52
C PRO A 76 -3.92 16.74 -2.58
N ASP A 77 -5.20 16.39 -2.49
CA ASP A 77 -6.18 17.08 -1.64
C ASP A 77 -6.05 16.78 -0.13
N MET A 78 -5.29 15.76 0.25
CA MET A 78 -5.05 15.41 1.66
C MET A 78 -3.96 16.25 2.32
N ILE A 79 -3.11 16.91 1.53
CA ILE A 79 -1.89 17.55 2.03
C ILE A 79 -2.25 18.88 2.72
N THR A 80 -2.52 18.86 4.01
CA THR A 80 -2.81 20.06 4.80
C THR A 80 -1.66 20.45 5.71
N PRO A 81 -1.50 21.73 6.08
CA PRO A 81 -0.49 22.16 7.04
C PRO A 81 -0.60 21.44 8.40
N ASP A 82 -1.82 21.14 8.86
CA ASP A 82 -2.06 20.42 10.11
C ASP A 82 -1.77 18.92 9.97
N GLY A 83 -2.11 18.33 8.82
CA GLY A 83 -1.86 16.90 8.55
C GLY A 83 -0.40 16.57 8.25
N PHE A 84 0.38 17.54 7.78
CA PHE A 84 1.78 17.40 7.33
C PHE A 84 2.66 18.54 7.86
N ALA A 85 2.59 18.79 9.17
CA ALA A 85 3.31 19.89 9.82
C ALA A 85 4.84 19.79 9.65
N ASP A 86 5.37 18.58 9.46
CA ASP A 86 6.78 18.26 9.26
C ASP A 86 7.31 18.65 7.86
N TRP A 87 6.43 18.89 6.89
CA TRP A 87 6.81 19.28 5.52
C TRP A 87 7.08 20.80 5.39
N GLY A 88 6.90 21.54 6.48
CA GLY A 88 7.32 22.93 6.61
C GLY A 88 6.32 23.96 6.07
N PRO A 89 6.64 25.26 6.18
CA PRO A 89 5.68 26.35 5.96
C PRO A 89 5.21 26.48 4.51
N ASN A 90 5.92 25.88 3.55
CA ASN A 90 5.54 25.91 2.14
C ASN A 90 4.40 24.94 1.80
N VAL A 91 4.01 24.03 2.70
CA VAL A 91 2.83 23.18 2.55
C VAL A 91 1.56 24.01 2.42
N ALA A 92 1.52 25.21 2.99
CA ALA A 92 0.38 26.13 2.84
C ALA A 92 0.09 26.54 1.38
N LYS A 93 1.01 26.30 0.44
CA LYS A 93 0.76 26.47 -1.01
C LYS A 93 -0.24 25.45 -1.57
N VAL A 94 -0.75 24.53 -0.74
CA VAL A 94 -1.81 23.58 -1.09
C VAL A 94 -3.19 24.25 -1.18
N ASP A 95 -3.37 25.48 -0.68
CA ASP A 95 -4.55 26.30 -1.02
C ASP A 95 -4.43 26.87 -2.45
N ALA A 96 -4.35 25.95 -3.39
CA ALA A 96 -4.26 26.21 -4.81
C ALA A 96 -5.42 25.49 -5.51
N PRO A 97 -5.92 26.01 -6.64
CA PRO A 97 -6.95 25.34 -7.40
C PRO A 97 -6.36 24.12 -8.13
N LEU A 98 -6.14 23.02 -7.40
CA LEU A 98 -5.39 21.84 -7.85
C LEU A 98 -5.97 21.24 -9.13
N GLU A 99 -7.30 21.20 -9.28
CA GLU A 99 -7.95 20.75 -10.51
C GLU A 99 -7.58 21.61 -11.72
N LEU A 100 -7.61 22.94 -11.56
CA LEU A 100 -7.24 23.88 -12.61
C LEU A 100 -5.76 23.74 -12.97
N LEU A 101 -4.89 23.70 -11.96
CA LEU A 101 -3.45 23.58 -12.15
C LEU A 101 -3.08 22.26 -12.82
N ARG A 102 -3.78 21.16 -12.47
CA ARG A 102 -3.57 19.86 -13.12
C ARG A 102 -4.05 19.88 -14.56
N LYS A 103 -5.21 20.48 -14.87
CA LYS A 103 -5.69 20.66 -16.25
C LYS A 103 -4.74 21.50 -17.12
N ALA A 104 -3.95 22.38 -16.51
CA ALA A 104 -2.94 23.17 -17.21
C ALA A 104 -1.68 22.35 -17.60
N ILE A 105 -1.50 21.13 -17.07
CA ILE A 105 -0.42 20.23 -17.48
C ILE A 105 -0.75 19.70 -18.89
N PRO A 106 0.10 19.94 -19.91
CA PRO A 106 -0.23 19.64 -21.31
C PRO A 106 -0.16 18.14 -21.68
N MET A 107 -0.19 17.26 -20.68
CA MET A 107 -0.06 15.81 -20.85
C MET A 107 -1.31 15.13 -20.26
N PRO A 108 -1.85 14.09 -20.93
CA PRO A 108 -3.03 13.37 -20.46
C PRO A 108 -2.67 12.54 -19.22
N THR A 109 -2.94 13.09 -18.04
CA THR A 109 -2.57 12.48 -16.74
C THR A 109 -3.79 12.10 -15.92
N LEU A 110 -4.96 11.99 -16.57
CA LEU A 110 -6.29 11.83 -15.95
C LEU A 110 -6.67 12.98 -14.97
N HIS A 111 -5.73 13.87 -14.64
CA HIS A 111 -5.86 15.10 -13.85
C HIS A 111 -6.62 14.94 -12.52
N THR A 112 -6.64 13.73 -11.96
CA THR A 112 -7.32 13.40 -10.70
C THR A 112 -6.68 14.08 -9.51
N THR A 113 -7.48 14.47 -8.52
CA THR A 113 -7.00 15.09 -7.27
C THR A 113 -7.16 14.18 -6.06
N LYS A 114 -8.05 13.20 -6.12
CA LYS A 114 -8.44 12.33 -4.98
C LYS A 114 -7.90 10.90 -5.07
N THR A 115 -7.67 10.40 -6.27
CA THR A 115 -7.23 9.03 -6.55
C THR A 115 -5.97 9.03 -7.41
N ALA A 116 -5.14 7.98 -7.33
CA ALA A 116 -4.04 7.81 -8.30
C ALA A 116 -4.55 7.61 -9.73
N TRP A 117 -5.72 6.98 -9.84
CA TRP A 117 -6.37 6.64 -11.10
C TRP A 117 -7.89 6.64 -10.91
N GLU A 118 -8.63 7.07 -11.92
CA GLU A 118 -10.03 6.69 -12.10
C GLU A 118 -10.01 5.43 -12.97
N VAL A 119 -10.17 4.25 -12.34
CA VAL A 119 -10.18 2.97 -13.07
C VAL A 119 -11.59 2.59 -13.45
N ASN A 120 -11.72 1.91 -14.59
CA ASN A 120 -12.94 1.24 -14.97
C ASN A 120 -13.31 0.20 -13.89
N LEU A 121 -14.60 0.03 -13.64
CA LEU A 121 -15.15 -0.89 -12.66
C LEU A 121 -14.63 -2.33 -12.82
N LYS A 122 -14.57 -2.83 -14.06
CA LYS A 122 -13.96 -4.13 -14.40
C LYS A 122 -12.51 -4.22 -13.94
N THR A 123 -11.72 -3.17 -14.18
CA THR A 123 -10.31 -3.13 -13.78
C THR A 123 -10.14 -3.14 -12.26
N SER A 124 -11.04 -2.49 -11.51
CA SER A 124 -11.06 -2.59 -10.05
C SER A 124 -11.26 -4.03 -9.59
N VAL A 125 -12.25 -4.73 -10.14
CA VAL A 125 -12.53 -6.14 -9.81
C VAL A 125 -11.36 -7.05 -10.20
N GLU A 126 -10.72 -6.82 -11.34
CA GLU A 126 -9.51 -7.55 -11.76
C GLU A 126 -8.34 -7.36 -10.77
N LEU A 127 -8.13 -6.13 -10.28
CA LEU A 127 -7.10 -5.84 -9.27
C LEU A 127 -7.38 -6.54 -7.94
N TYR A 128 -8.64 -6.54 -7.50
CA TYR A 128 -9.06 -7.24 -6.29
C TYR A 128 -8.86 -8.74 -6.39
N THR A 129 -9.17 -9.32 -7.56
CA THR A 129 -8.91 -10.74 -7.84
C THR A 129 -7.41 -11.05 -7.74
N ILE A 130 -6.53 -10.16 -8.21
CA ILE A 130 -5.07 -10.37 -8.07
C ILE A 130 -4.67 -10.41 -6.59
N TRP A 131 -5.22 -9.57 -5.72
CA TRP A 131 -4.86 -9.57 -4.30
C TRP A 131 -5.32 -10.83 -3.56
N GLU A 132 -6.50 -11.33 -3.89
CA GLU A 132 -7.00 -12.62 -3.40
C GLU A 132 -6.07 -13.75 -3.84
N GLU A 133 -5.85 -13.89 -5.15
CA GLU A 133 -5.08 -15.01 -5.73
C GLU A 133 -3.60 -15.00 -5.33
N THR A 134 -3.06 -13.85 -4.94
CA THR A 134 -1.67 -13.72 -4.47
C THR A 134 -1.50 -13.97 -2.97
N GLY A 135 -2.58 -14.15 -2.20
CA GLY A 135 -2.53 -14.34 -0.74
C GLY A 135 -2.16 -13.07 0.03
N VAL A 136 -2.30 -11.90 -0.60
CA VAL A 136 -2.06 -10.60 0.07
C VAL A 136 -3.11 -10.36 1.14
N LEU A 137 -4.36 -10.76 0.89
CA LEU A 137 -5.45 -10.61 1.86
C LEU A 137 -5.26 -11.50 3.10
N ASP A 138 -4.80 -12.75 2.95
CA ASP A 138 -4.47 -13.62 4.09
C ASP A 138 -3.38 -12.99 4.98
N SER A 139 -2.39 -12.37 4.34
CA SER A 139 -1.31 -11.66 5.04
C SER A 139 -1.83 -10.42 5.76
N LEU A 140 -2.83 -9.75 5.20
CA LEU A 140 -3.49 -8.60 5.81
C LEU A 140 -4.34 -9.02 7.01
N GLU A 141 -5.19 -10.03 6.86
CA GLU A 141 -6.01 -10.63 7.94
C GLU A 141 -5.13 -11.02 9.14
N THR A 142 -3.99 -11.65 8.87
CA THR A 142 -3.01 -12.06 9.89
C THR A 142 -2.47 -10.88 10.73
N ILE A 143 -2.32 -9.70 10.10
CA ILE A 143 -1.72 -8.50 10.71
C ILE A 143 -2.77 -7.57 11.32
N ASP A 144 -3.89 -7.37 10.64
CA ASP A 144 -4.94 -6.42 10.99
C ASP A 144 -6.30 -6.91 10.45
N GLU A 145 -6.94 -7.78 11.23
CA GLU A 145 -8.26 -8.38 10.95
C GLU A 145 -9.34 -7.30 10.70
N ASN A 146 -9.37 -6.24 11.50
CA ASN A 146 -10.35 -5.16 11.32
C ASN A 146 -10.19 -4.45 9.97
N LEU A 147 -8.93 -4.25 9.53
CA LEU A 147 -8.67 -3.63 8.23
C LEU A 147 -9.02 -4.59 7.09
N PHE A 148 -8.76 -5.88 7.26
CA PHE A 148 -9.18 -6.91 6.32
C PHE A 148 -10.70 -6.90 6.11
N ASP A 149 -11.50 -6.90 7.18
CA ASP A 149 -12.96 -6.86 7.10
C ASP A 149 -13.45 -5.65 6.28
N VAL A 150 -12.92 -4.46 6.58
CA VAL A 150 -13.26 -3.23 5.85
C VAL A 150 -12.89 -3.33 4.37
N ILE A 151 -11.79 -4.00 4.03
CA ILE A 151 -11.36 -4.15 2.64
C ILE A 151 -12.22 -5.18 1.92
N GLN A 152 -12.63 -6.27 2.59
CA GLN A 152 -13.58 -7.23 2.02
C GLN A 152 -14.90 -6.55 1.68
N ASP A 153 -15.46 -5.76 2.60
CA ASP A 153 -16.70 -5.01 2.36
C ASP A 153 -16.60 -4.11 1.11
N ILE A 154 -15.48 -3.39 0.95
CA ILE A 154 -15.23 -2.53 -0.23
C ILE A 154 -15.11 -3.35 -1.52
N MET A 155 -14.45 -4.51 -1.45
CA MET A 155 -14.25 -5.38 -2.60
C MET A 155 -15.56 -6.01 -3.06
N ASP A 156 -16.40 -6.44 -2.12
CA ASP A 156 -17.71 -7.02 -2.39
C ASP A 156 -18.65 -5.97 -3.00
N GLU A 157 -18.73 -4.76 -2.44
CA GLU A 157 -19.50 -3.65 -3.02
C GLU A 157 -19.10 -3.39 -4.48
N LYS A 158 -17.80 -3.45 -4.79
CA LYS A 158 -17.29 -3.23 -6.16
C LYS A 158 -17.57 -4.38 -7.12
N ARG A 159 -17.74 -5.60 -6.62
CA ARG A 159 -18.19 -6.75 -7.42
C ARG A 159 -19.68 -6.62 -7.72
N ASP A 160 -20.48 -6.31 -6.71
CA ASP A 160 -21.92 -6.08 -6.86
C ASP A 160 -22.19 -4.96 -7.87
N ASP A 161 -21.50 -3.81 -7.74
CA ASP A 161 -21.55 -2.71 -8.71
C ASP A 161 -21.27 -3.20 -10.14
N TYR A 162 -20.30 -4.12 -10.30
CA TYR A 162 -19.89 -4.62 -11.61
C TYR A 162 -20.91 -5.59 -12.21
N GLU A 163 -21.51 -6.43 -11.38
CA GLU A 163 -22.60 -7.33 -11.77
C GLU A 163 -23.83 -6.53 -12.20
N ASP A 164 -24.24 -5.54 -11.42
CA ASP A 164 -25.35 -4.64 -11.77
C ASP A 164 -25.09 -3.94 -13.12
N TRP A 165 -23.86 -3.45 -13.33
CA TRP A 165 -23.48 -2.82 -14.60
C TRP A 165 -23.54 -3.79 -15.79
N LEU A 166 -23.19 -5.06 -15.60
CA LEU A 166 -23.29 -6.09 -16.65
C LEU A 166 -24.76 -6.39 -16.99
N ASP A 167 -25.60 -6.53 -15.97
CA ASP A 167 -27.04 -6.78 -16.13
C ASP A 167 -27.72 -5.62 -16.87
N GLU A 168 -27.34 -4.37 -16.60
CA GLU A 168 -27.84 -3.21 -17.36
C GLU A 168 -27.46 -3.27 -18.85
N GLN A 169 -26.28 -3.78 -19.20
CA GLN A 169 -25.86 -3.90 -20.61
C GLN A 169 -26.50 -5.06 -21.35
N ASP A 170 -26.83 -6.16 -20.66
CA ASP A 170 -27.49 -7.31 -21.27
C ASP A 170 -28.99 -7.07 -21.52
N ASN A 171 -29.57 -6.05 -20.88
CA ASN A 171 -30.97 -5.64 -21.03
C ASN A 171 -31.21 -4.57 -22.13
N ASP A 172 -30.16 -4.07 -22.78
CA ASP A 172 -30.19 -3.11 -23.92
C ASP A 172 -29.87 -3.80 -25.27
#